data_AF-A0AAD5FLC5-F1
#
_entry.id   AF-A0AAD5FLC5-F1
#
_cell.length_a   1.000
_cell.length_b   1.000
_cell.length_c   1.000
_cell.angle_alpha   90.00
_cell.angle_beta   90.00
_cell.angle_gamma   90.00
#
_symmetry.space_group_name_H-M   'P 1'
#
loop_
_entity.id
_entity.type
_entity.pdbx_description
1 polymer ?
#
loop_
_entity_poly.entity_id
_entity_poly.type
_entity_poly.pdbx_seq_one_letter_code
_entity_poly.pdbx_strand_id
1 'polypeptide(L)'
;MSYYIKLRGYRSKNMEFGVKQEHLIEVQSSVQVLFPPDYQPSSSDLTFSEVNEHKNWLTHVQTQNHQNAILQYSQSQRSKRMAREKFKVSEKPQPIRIKTWTPRESPVLSQQEAERLDAAISDAISTMSNILAVRRVSRKLLLNRDINKYCRFIWRNSSCANYNKCGRANDNFRTESCLGVTIPDDHLSGCVVYPHPDQPDVRVIKPDGAGLPDTDVLIYIKAQSTDKCRADSSVLAYSAHCQSDSDGRPVAGVMVICREPLSIEGFSHDHLVQTMIHELLHVLGFSKELFSKWTGRSLSSQMAVDISHGQMIYMDESGQMRLYTPNVIKALHTHLNTTHMDLGAPLENQDADSRGFSSHWEARFLQGSIMAAMLAEPSLVRIDMITLSALQDTGWYLVNLSQAQNLLWGEILILLLHWQDNFSFNASVSGRCYRHRCTGTNMYQIQVFGYRGEIFCPDKRLCRYRTVASPHKPLPPGPTGPPFSPTSSK
;
A
#
# COMPACT_ATOMS: atom_id res chain seq x y z
N MET A 1 -3.54 9.41 0.80
CA MET A 1 -3.67 9.16 2.25
C MET A 1 -2.25 8.98 2.78
N SER A 2 -1.96 9.32 4.03
CA SER A 2 -0.62 9.16 4.61
C SER A 2 -0.71 8.24 5.81
N TYR A 3 0.29 7.38 5.98
CA TYR A 3 0.40 6.46 7.11
C TYR A 3 1.04 7.16 8.30
N TYR A 4 0.66 6.75 9.50
CA TYR A 4 1.26 7.24 10.74
C TYR A 4 1.13 6.19 11.84
N ILE A 5 2.02 6.30 12.81
CA ILE A 5 2.16 5.48 14.01
C ILE A 5 1.49 6.24 15.14
N LYS A 6 0.59 5.59 15.89
CA LYS A 6 -0.10 6.24 17.03
C LYS A 6 0.23 5.51 18.32
N LEU A 7 0.71 6.24 19.32
CA LEU A 7 0.80 5.76 20.70
C LEU A 7 -0.17 6.53 21.59
N ARG A 8 -1.13 5.84 22.22
CA ARG A 8 -1.80 6.38 23.42
C ARG A 8 -2.20 5.28 24.41
N GLY A 9 -1.92 5.57 25.67
CA GLY A 9 -2.03 4.65 26.81
C GLY A 9 -3.44 4.18 27.14
N TYR A 10 -3.47 2.95 27.65
CA TYR A 10 -4.65 2.22 28.10
C TYR A 10 -5.42 2.99 29.20
N ARG A 11 -6.67 3.36 28.90
CA ARG A 11 -7.74 3.51 29.90
C ARG A 11 -8.84 2.52 29.57
N SER A 12 -8.99 1.52 30.43
CA SER A 12 -10.13 0.60 30.43
C SER A 12 -11.41 1.39 30.76
N LYS A 13 -12.42 1.29 29.89
CA LYS A 13 -13.82 1.55 30.25
C LYS A 13 -14.63 0.31 29.87
N ASN A 14 -15.23 -0.28 30.90
CA ASN A 14 -16.27 -1.29 30.80
C ASN A 14 -17.46 -0.72 30.02
N MET A 15 -18.03 -1.50 29.10
CA MET A 15 -19.34 -1.21 28.54
C MET A 15 -20.11 -2.51 28.33
N GLU A 16 -21.30 -2.53 28.91
CA GLU A 16 -22.25 -3.64 28.99
C GLU A 16 -22.87 -3.98 27.64
N PHE A 17 -23.10 -5.27 27.41
CA PHE A 17 -23.81 -5.79 26.25
C PHE A 17 -25.32 -5.54 26.38
N GLY A 18 -25.88 -4.72 25.50
CA GLY A 18 -27.32 -4.62 25.25
C GLY A 18 -27.65 -5.35 23.95
N VAL A 19 -28.42 -6.43 24.05
CA VAL A 19 -28.97 -7.19 22.92
C VAL A 19 -30.05 -6.35 22.23
N LYS A 20 -29.93 -6.12 20.92
CA LYS A 20 -31.07 -5.79 20.05
C LYS A 20 -31.01 -6.61 18.77
N GLN A 21 -32.16 -7.20 18.51
CA GLN A 21 -32.51 -8.19 17.51
C GLN A 21 -33.18 -7.44 16.34
N GLU A 22 -32.63 -7.52 15.13
CA GLU A 22 -33.30 -7.02 13.92
C GLU A 22 -33.02 -7.92 12.72
N HIS A 23 -33.95 -7.88 11.77
CA HIS A 23 -34.46 -8.97 10.96
C HIS A 23 -33.63 -9.34 9.71
N LEU A 24 -33.70 -10.63 9.38
CA LEU A 24 -33.34 -11.23 8.08
C LEU A 24 -34.18 -10.64 6.94
N ILE A 25 -33.52 -10.19 5.88
CA ILE A 25 -34.13 -9.97 4.55
C ILE A 25 -33.34 -10.84 3.57
N GLU A 26 -33.97 -11.92 3.10
CA GLU A 26 -33.53 -12.72 1.96
C GLU A 26 -33.63 -11.88 0.67
N VAL A 27 -32.57 -11.84 -0.12
CA VAL A 27 -32.62 -11.37 -1.50
C VAL A 27 -32.31 -12.55 -2.41
N GLN A 28 -33.37 -13.03 -3.08
CA GLN A 28 -33.31 -14.10 -4.07
C GLN A 28 -32.55 -13.66 -5.33
N SER A 29 -31.74 -14.58 -5.83
CA SER A 29 -31.01 -14.53 -7.09
C SER A 29 -31.87 -15.07 -8.25
N SER A 30 -32.19 -14.22 -9.23
CA SER A 30 -32.27 -14.51 -10.68
C SER A 30 -33.18 -13.50 -11.41
N VAL A 31 -32.70 -12.92 -12.51
CA VAL A 31 -33.52 -12.15 -13.45
C VAL A 31 -33.27 -12.71 -14.85
N GLN A 32 -34.30 -13.36 -15.40
CA GLN A 32 -34.41 -13.70 -16.82
C GLN A 32 -35.09 -12.55 -17.57
N VAL A 33 -34.56 -12.19 -18.74
CA VAL A 33 -35.15 -11.20 -19.64
C VAL A 33 -36.03 -11.92 -20.66
N LEU A 34 -37.35 -11.66 -20.62
CA LEU A 34 -38.34 -12.14 -21.59
C LEU A 34 -38.66 -11.02 -22.59
N PHE A 35 -38.66 -11.33 -23.89
CA PHE A 35 -39.13 -10.44 -24.95
C PHE A 35 -40.64 -10.61 -25.18
N PRO A 36 -41.39 -9.54 -25.52
CA PRO A 36 -42.82 -9.63 -25.80
C PRO A 36 -43.12 -10.14 -27.24
N PRO A 37 -44.16 -10.95 -27.45
CA PRO A 37 -44.65 -11.33 -28.77
C PRO A 37 -45.70 -10.34 -29.31
N ASP A 38 -45.92 -10.42 -30.62
CA ASP A 38 -47.06 -9.91 -31.39
C ASP A 38 -47.03 -8.46 -31.93
N TYR A 39 -46.52 -8.30 -33.16
CA TYR A 39 -47.17 -7.49 -34.20
C TYR A 39 -46.68 -7.89 -35.61
N GLN A 40 -47.58 -8.43 -36.45
CA GLN A 40 -47.43 -8.50 -37.90
C GLN A 40 -48.40 -7.50 -38.55
N PRO A 41 -48.01 -6.88 -39.68
CA PRO A 41 -48.90 -6.98 -40.83
C PRO A 41 -48.22 -7.39 -42.15
N SER A 42 -49.09 -8.01 -42.94
CA SER A 42 -49.06 -8.60 -44.27
C SER A 42 -48.31 -7.90 -45.41
N SER A 43 -47.84 -8.74 -46.33
CA SER A 43 -47.46 -8.46 -47.72
C SER A 43 -48.65 -8.14 -48.62
N SER A 44 -48.59 -7.04 -49.38
CA SER A 44 -49.07 -6.94 -50.77
C SER A 44 -48.73 -5.56 -51.38
N ASP A 45 -48.27 -5.60 -52.62
CA ASP A 45 -48.25 -4.54 -53.64
C ASP A 45 -47.27 -3.37 -53.50
N LEU A 46 -46.11 -3.50 -54.17
CA LEU A 46 -45.48 -2.36 -54.84
C LEU A 46 -45.04 -2.76 -56.26
N THR A 47 -45.69 -2.11 -57.22
CA THR A 47 -45.51 -2.23 -58.65
C THR A 47 -44.22 -1.57 -59.13
N PHE A 48 -43.77 -2.08 -60.27
CA PHE A 48 -42.59 -1.74 -61.04
C PHE A 48 -42.76 -0.37 -61.73
N SER A 49 -42.05 0.68 -61.30
CA SER A 49 -41.49 1.72 -62.18
C SER A 49 -40.66 2.72 -61.38
N GLU A 50 -39.51 3.13 -61.95
CA GLU A 50 -38.57 4.18 -61.49
C GLU A 50 -37.21 3.67 -60.98
N VAL A 51 -36.61 2.76 -61.74
CA VAL A 51 -35.16 2.50 -61.72
C VAL A 51 -34.54 3.22 -62.91
N ASN A 52 -34.13 4.49 -62.75
CA ASN A 52 -33.01 5.02 -63.55
C ASN A 52 -32.31 6.31 -63.08
N GLU A 53 -32.72 6.97 -62.00
CA GLU A 53 -31.96 8.14 -61.48
C GLU A 53 -31.03 7.85 -60.29
N HIS A 54 -31.08 6.65 -59.71
CA HIS A 54 -30.25 6.29 -58.56
C HIS A 54 -28.83 5.78 -58.89
N LYS A 55 -28.49 5.54 -60.17
CA LYS A 55 -27.19 4.94 -60.55
C LYS A 55 -26.02 5.93 -60.65
N ASN A 56 -26.28 7.22 -60.82
CA ASN A 56 -25.21 8.23 -60.95
C ASN A 56 -24.80 8.86 -59.61
N TRP A 57 -25.60 8.72 -58.55
CA TRP A 57 -25.23 9.18 -57.20
C TRP A 57 -24.38 8.14 -56.44
N LEU A 58 -24.61 6.84 -56.69
CA LEU A 58 -23.89 5.74 -56.04
C LEU A 58 -22.41 5.63 -56.46
N THR A 59 -22.06 6.00 -57.70
CA THR A 59 -20.68 5.92 -58.20
C THR A 59 -19.78 7.07 -57.74
N HIS A 60 -20.34 8.26 -57.48
CA HIS A 60 -19.61 9.40 -56.91
C HIS A 60 -19.37 9.27 -55.39
N VAL A 61 -20.34 8.68 -54.67
CA VAL A 61 -20.21 8.44 -53.22
C VAL A 61 -19.27 7.27 -52.91
N GLN A 62 -19.21 6.24 -53.78
CA GLN A 62 -18.29 5.11 -53.59
C GLN A 62 -16.81 5.47 -53.85
N THR A 63 -16.50 6.39 -54.76
CA THR A 63 -15.11 6.78 -55.08
C THR A 63 -14.50 7.72 -54.04
N GLN A 64 -15.27 8.67 -53.48
CA GLN A 64 -14.82 9.51 -52.37
C GLN A 64 -14.70 8.76 -51.05
N ASN A 65 -15.60 7.82 -50.77
CA ASN A 65 -15.50 6.96 -49.59
C ASN A 65 -14.29 6.00 -49.67
N HIS A 66 -13.89 5.54 -50.85
CA HIS A 66 -12.71 4.69 -51.00
C HIS A 66 -11.41 5.46 -50.79
N GLN A 67 -11.30 6.71 -51.28
CA GLN A 67 -10.11 7.54 -51.08
C GLN A 67 -9.98 8.05 -49.64
N ASN A 68 -11.09 8.44 -48.99
CA ASN A 68 -11.12 8.80 -47.57
C ASN A 68 -10.85 7.59 -46.66
N ALA A 69 -11.34 6.39 -47.02
CA ALA A 69 -11.02 5.16 -46.31
C ALA A 69 -9.55 4.75 -46.47
N ILE A 70 -8.92 4.98 -47.63
CA ILE A 70 -7.49 4.70 -47.84
C ILE A 70 -6.60 5.71 -47.10
N LEU A 71 -6.99 6.99 -47.03
CA LEU A 71 -6.32 8.02 -46.23
C LEU A 71 -6.49 7.79 -44.72
N GLN A 72 -7.71 7.45 -44.24
CA GLN A 72 -7.97 7.05 -42.86
C GLN A 72 -7.29 5.71 -42.51
N TYR A 73 -7.18 4.77 -43.44
CA TYR A 73 -6.43 3.52 -43.24
C TYR A 73 -4.93 3.79 -43.18
N SER A 74 -4.38 4.68 -44.02
CA SER A 74 -2.95 5.04 -43.97
C SER A 74 -2.58 5.87 -42.74
N GLN A 75 -3.48 6.74 -42.25
CA GLN A 75 -3.32 7.51 -41.00
C GLN A 75 -3.58 6.67 -39.76
N SER A 76 -4.54 5.73 -39.80
CA SER A 76 -4.73 4.67 -38.81
C SER A 76 -3.50 3.77 -38.73
N GLN A 77 -2.91 3.42 -39.88
CA GLN A 77 -1.64 2.70 -39.94
C GLN A 77 -0.48 3.58 -39.43
N ARG A 78 -0.43 4.89 -39.69
CA ARG A 78 0.64 5.78 -39.18
C ARG A 78 0.52 6.05 -37.67
N SER A 79 -0.70 6.19 -37.15
CA SER A 79 -1.00 6.31 -35.72
C SER A 79 -0.88 4.96 -34.98
N LYS A 80 -1.21 3.82 -35.63
CA LYS A 80 -0.90 2.48 -35.11
C LYS A 80 0.58 2.12 -35.26
N ARG A 81 1.32 2.75 -36.19
CA ARG A 81 2.78 2.59 -36.37
C ARG A 81 3.56 3.51 -35.44
N MET A 82 2.98 4.61 -34.95
CA MET A 82 3.49 5.38 -33.80
C MET A 82 3.08 4.77 -32.45
N ALA A 83 1.90 4.14 -32.34
CA ALA A 83 1.43 3.48 -31.11
C ALA A 83 1.86 2.01 -30.97
N ARG A 84 2.80 1.55 -31.79
CA ARG A 84 3.41 0.21 -31.70
C ARG A 84 4.87 0.26 -32.14
N GLU A 85 5.65 1.21 -31.60
CA GLU A 85 6.97 0.77 -31.18
C GLU A 85 6.72 -0.35 -30.17
N LYS A 86 6.98 -1.60 -30.59
CA LYS A 86 6.99 -2.74 -29.66
C LYS A 86 8.08 -2.44 -28.65
N PHE A 87 7.72 -1.77 -27.55
CA PHE A 87 8.65 -1.50 -26.47
C PHE A 87 9.27 -2.82 -26.04
N LYS A 88 10.60 -2.86 -26.00
CA LYS A 88 11.31 -4.06 -25.60
C LYS A 88 11.13 -4.20 -24.09
N VAL A 89 10.30 -5.16 -23.69
CA VAL A 89 10.25 -5.65 -22.32
C VAL A 89 11.40 -6.65 -22.17
N SER A 90 12.15 -6.58 -21.09
CA SER A 90 13.24 -7.54 -20.85
C SER A 90 12.68 -8.96 -20.75
N GLU A 91 13.32 -9.90 -21.45
CA GLU A 91 12.90 -11.31 -21.41
C GLU A 91 13.07 -11.93 -20.02
N LYS A 92 14.13 -11.51 -19.31
CA LYS A 92 14.40 -11.92 -17.92
C LYS A 92 14.16 -10.76 -16.96
N PRO A 93 13.65 -11.03 -15.74
CA PRO A 93 13.68 -10.06 -14.66
C PRO A 93 15.11 -9.56 -14.39
N GLN A 94 15.24 -8.28 -14.05
CA GLN A 94 16.50 -7.59 -13.75
C GLN A 94 16.32 -6.75 -12.48
N PRO A 95 17.39 -6.45 -11.73
CA PRO A 95 17.31 -5.59 -10.54
C PRO A 95 16.49 -4.32 -10.79
N ILE A 96 15.61 -3.95 -9.87
CA ILE A 96 14.75 -2.77 -10.03
C ILE A 96 15.61 -1.49 -10.03
N ARG A 97 15.31 -0.57 -10.95
CA ARG A 97 15.96 0.75 -11.01
C ARG A 97 15.09 1.76 -10.27
N ILE A 98 15.45 2.06 -9.02
CA ILE A 98 14.80 3.08 -8.20
C ILE A 98 15.61 4.37 -8.37
N LYS A 99 14.97 5.40 -8.93
CA LYS A 99 15.58 6.73 -9.08
C LYS A 99 14.99 7.67 -8.05
N THR A 100 15.82 8.54 -7.48
CA THR A 100 15.37 9.59 -6.56
C THR A 100 15.39 10.95 -7.22
N TRP A 101 14.55 11.85 -6.70
CA TRP A 101 14.51 13.24 -7.10
C TRP A 101 14.22 14.14 -5.91
N THR A 102 15.06 15.16 -5.70
CA THR A 102 14.85 16.17 -4.67
C THR A 102 14.03 17.33 -5.27
N PRO A 103 12.81 17.60 -4.78
CA PRO A 103 12.00 18.73 -5.25
C PRO A 103 12.72 20.07 -5.04
N ARG A 104 12.52 21.02 -5.95
CA ARG A 104 13.19 22.34 -5.90
C ARG A 104 12.75 23.17 -4.70
N GLU A 105 11.52 22.97 -4.25
CA GLU A 105 10.92 23.57 -3.07
C GLU A 105 11.43 22.98 -1.74
N SER A 106 12.34 22.01 -1.79
CA SER A 106 12.91 21.41 -0.58
C SER A 106 13.77 22.44 0.18
N PRO A 107 13.72 22.45 1.52
CA PRO A 107 14.59 23.31 2.32
C PRO A 107 16.06 23.02 2.05
N VAL A 108 16.91 24.06 2.10
CA VAL A 108 18.35 23.88 2.06
C VAL A 108 18.81 23.16 3.33
N LEU A 109 19.49 22.04 3.14
CA LEU A 109 20.14 21.27 4.19
C LEU A 109 21.55 21.80 4.43
N SER A 110 22.03 21.69 5.66
CA SER A 110 23.47 21.84 5.92
C SER A 110 24.23 20.72 5.22
N GLN A 111 25.53 20.92 5.00
CA GLN A 111 26.38 19.91 4.37
C GLN A 111 26.30 18.56 5.09
N GLN A 112 26.37 18.56 6.43
CA GLN A 112 26.29 17.34 7.22
C GLN A 112 24.94 16.63 7.09
N GLU A 113 23.83 17.38 7.12
CA GLU A 113 22.49 16.79 6.92
C GLU A 113 22.34 16.18 5.53
N ALA A 114 22.87 16.85 4.49
CA ALA A 114 22.85 16.35 3.13
C ALA A 114 23.69 15.08 2.99
N GLU A 115 24.91 15.06 3.52
CA GLU A 115 25.79 13.87 3.48
C GLU A 115 25.15 12.67 4.19
N ARG A 116 24.55 12.88 5.38
CA ARG A 116 23.81 11.84 6.11
C ARG A 116 22.63 11.31 5.30
N LEU A 117 21.86 12.21 4.70
CA LEU A 117 20.68 11.85 3.91
C LEU A 117 21.07 11.09 2.64
N ASP A 118 22.04 11.58 1.89
CA ASP A 118 22.48 10.99 0.62
C ASP A 118 23.10 9.59 0.83
N ALA A 119 23.88 9.41 1.90
CA ALA A 119 24.39 8.10 2.27
C ALA A 119 23.26 7.11 2.57
N ALA A 120 22.26 7.52 3.35
CA ALA A 120 21.13 6.65 3.70
C ALA A 120 20.26 6.32 2.48
N ILE A 121 20.05 7.28 1.57
CA ILE A 121 19.35 7.07 0.30
C ILE A 121 20.06 6.00 -0.52
N SER A 122 21.39 6.14 -0.67
CA SER A 122 22.21 5.19 -1.44
C SER A 122 22.08 3.77 -0.89
N ASP A 123 22.20 3.60 0.43
CA ASP A 123 22.15 2.29 1.07
C ASP A 123 20.75 1.66 1.01
N ALA A 124 19.70 2.45 1.22
CA ALA A 124 18.32 1.97 1.12
C ALA A 124 17.96 1.53 -0.31
N ILE A 125 18.33 2.32 -1.33
CA ILE A 125 18.11 1.98 -2.73
C ILE A 125 18.90 0.74 -3.12
N SER A 126 20.20 0.70 -2.77
CA SER A 126 21.06 -0.45 -3.06
C SER A 126 20.47 -1.74 -2.47
N THR A 127 20.03 -1.69 -1.20
CA THR A 127 19.39 -2.81 -0.52
C THR A 127 18.14 -3.27 -1.27
N MET A 128 17.21 -2.36 -1.57
CA MET A 128 15.97 -2.71 -2.27
C MET A 128 16.18 -3.17 -3.72
N SER A 129 17.15 -2.60 -4.43
CA SER A 129 17.54 -3.03 -5.78
C SER A 129 18.18 -4.42 -5.81
N ASN A 130 18.85 -4.84 -4.75
CA ASN A 130 19.40 -6.19 -4.60
C ASN A 130 18.33 -7.23 -4.22
N ILE A 131 17.27 -6.79 -3.54
CA ILE A 131 16.15 -7.64 -3.13
C ILE A 131 15.14 -7.83 -4.28
N LEU A 132 14.86 -6.78 -5.05
CA LEU A 132 13.76 -6.78 -6.01
C LEU A 132 14.23 -6.75 -7.46
N ALA A 133 13.64 -7.61 -8.28
CA ALA A 133 13.80 -7.60 -9.73
C ALA A 133 12.45 -7.42 -10.45
N VAL A 134 12.48 -6.74 -11.59
CA VAL A 134 11.31 -6.45 -12.45
C VAL A 134 11.61 -6.80 -13.90
N ARG A 135 10.56 -7.01 -14.70
CA ARG A 135 10.69 -7.02 -16.16
C ARG A 135 10.79 -5.58 -16.65
N ARG A 136 12.02 -5.12 -16.92
CA ARG A 136 12.30 -3.74 -17.31
C ARG A 136 11.64 -3.42 -18.65
N VAL A 137 11.12 -2.21 -18.77
CA VAL A 137 10.61 -1.68 -20.05
C VAL A 137 11.67 -0.72 -20.61
N SER A 138 12.01 -0.82 -21.89
CA SER A 138 13.04 0.01 -22.53
C SER A 138 12.63 1.47 -22.78
N ARG A 139 11.47 1.90 -22.29
CA ARG A 139 10.95 3.26 -22.51
C ARG A 139 11.34 4.19 -21.37
N LYS A 140 11.39 5.49 -21.65
CA LYS A 140 11.48 6.51 -20.59
C LYS A 140 10.20 6.48 -19.76
N LEU A 141 10.35 6.62 -18.45
CA LEU A 141 9.21 6.75 -17.54
C LEU A 141 8.63 8.16 -17.68
N LEU A 142 7.34 8.21 -18.01
CA LEU A 142 6.50 9.41 -17.95
C LEU A 142 5.34 9.10 -17.01
N LEU A 143 5.10 10.01 -16.07
CA LEU A 143 3.98 9.95 -15.14
C LEU A 143 2.75 10.62 -15.74
N ASN A 144 1.56 10.12 -15.44
CA ASN A 144 0.33 10.63 -16.01
C ASN A 144 -0.12 11.92 -15.31
N ARG A 145 -0.78 12.81 -16.06
CA ARG A 145 -1.56 13.90 -15.47
C ARG A 145 -2.94 13.41 -15.08
N ASP A 146 -3.47 13.90 -13.97
CA ASP A 146 -4.81 13.55 -13.51
C ASP A 146 -5.84 14.26 -14.39
N ILE A 147 -6.56 13.47 -15.19
CA ILE A 147 -7.59 13.98 -16.09
C ILE A 147 -8.65 14.78 -15.35
N ASN A 148 -8.96 14.47 -14.09
CA ASN A 148 -9.96 15.21 -13.33
C ASN A 148 -9.47 16.60 -12.91
N LYS A 149 -8.16 16.84 -12.90
CA LYS A 149 -7.58 18.15 -12.60
C LYS A 149 -7.49 19.03 -13.85
N TYR A 150 -6.95 18.49 -14.94
CA TYR A 150 -6.71 19.28 -16.16
C TYR A 150 -7.90 19.33 -17.11
N CYS A 151 -8.87 18.42 -16.99
CA CYS A 151 -10.03 18.38 -17.86
C CYS A 151 -11.26 18.97 -17.19
N ARG A 152 -11.87 19.98 -17.84
CA ARG A 152 -13.12 20.60 -17.39
C ARG A 152 -14.36 19.84 -17.87
N PHE A 153 -14.26 19.20 -19.04
CA PHE A 153 -15.39 18.54 -19.67
C PHE A 153 -14.93 17.29 -20.43
N ILE A 154 -15.58 16.15 -20.16
CA ILE A 154 -15.31 14.86 -20.81
C ILE A 154 -16.52 14.50 -21.68
N TRP A 155 -16.28 14.04 -22.91
CA TRP A 155 -17.33 13.51 -23.78
C TRP A 155 -17.90 12.21 -23.21
N ARG A 156 -19.20 12.18 -22.89
CA ARG A 156 -19.87 11.02 -22.27
C ARG A 156 -20.84 10.28 -23.19
N ASN A 157 -21.11 10.79 -24.38
CA ASN A 157 -21.91 10.06 -25.36
C ASN A 157 -21.07 8.93 -25.95
N SER A 158 -21.49 7.68 -25.72
CA SER A 158 -20.82 6.47 -26.20
C SER A 158 -20.82 6.33 -27.72
N SER A 159 -21.71 7.05 -28.42
CA SER A 159 -21.77 7.05 -29.88
C SER A 159 -20.72 7.96 -30.51
N CYS A 160 -20.11 8.86 -29.74
CA CYS A 160 -19.15 9.83 -30.26
C CYS A 160 -17.74 9.25 -30.41
N ALA A 161 -17.02 9.65 -31.45
CA ALA A 161 -15.66 9.15 -31.71
C ALA A 161 -14.67 9.46 -30.57
N ASN A 162 -14.90 10.55 -29.82
CA ASN A 162 -14.09 10.98 -28.69
C ASN A 162 -14.70 10.63 -27.32
N TYR A 163 -15.56 9.60 -27.24
CA TYR A 163 -16.09 9.09 -25.98
C TYR A 163 -14.98 8.86 -24.93
N ASN A 164 -15.23 9.31 -23.69
CA ASN A 164 -14.31 9.32 -22.55
C ASN A 164 -13.01 10.13 -22.74
N LYS A 165 -12.93 10.98 -23.76
CA LYS A 165 -11.80 11.91 -23.94
C LYS A 165 -12.14 13.30 -23.44
N CYS A 166 -11.09 14.04 -23.07
CA CYS A 166 -11.23 15.41 -22.60
C CYS A 166 -11.64 16.34 -23.75
N GLY A 167 -12.80 16.98 -23.66
CA GLY A 167 -13.27 17.94 -24.66
C GLY A 167 -12.84 19.38 -24.40
N ARG A 168 -12.66 19.76 -23.13
CA ARG A 168 -12.25 21.13 -22.75
C ARG A 168 -11.28 21.12 -21.58
N ALA A 169 -10.22 21.90 -21.70
CA ALA A 169 -9.23 22.06 -20.64
C ALA A 169 -9.79 22.87 -19.47
N ASN A 170 -9.26 22.61 -18.29
CA ASN A 170 -9.45 23.44 -17.11
C ASN A 170 -8.37 24.52 -17.09
N ASP A 171 -8.76 25.77 -17.32
CA ASP A 171 -7.85 26.92 -17.36
C ASP A 171 -7.18 27.22 -16.01
N ASN A 172 -7.61 26.58 -14.92
CA ASN A 172 -6.99 26.69 -13.59
C ASN A 172 -5.95 25.61 -13.31
N PHE A 173 -5.80 24.61 -14.18
CA PHE A 173 -4.77 23.60 -14.02
C PHE A 173 -3.38 24.22 -14.19
N ARG A 174 -2.49 23.96 -13.23
CA ARG A 174 -1.12 24.51 -13.23
C ARG A 174 -0.10 23.40 -13.15
N THR A 175 -0.20 22.57 -12.12
CA THR A 175 0.81 21.58 -11.75
C THR A 175 0.17 20.27 -11.31
N GLU A 176 0.93 19.18 -11.43
CA GLU A 176 0.63 17.95 -10.71
C GLU A 176 1.35 17.92 -9.38
N SER A 177 0.72 17.30 -8.38
CA SER A 177 1.30 17.17 -7.06
C SER A 177 0.91 15.87 -6.39
N CYS A 178 1.83 15.35 -5.58
CA CYS A 178 1.61 14.19 -4.73
C CYS A 178 2.23 14.46 -3.35
N LEU A 179 1.48 14.22 -2.26
CA LEU A 179 1.93 14.48 -0.89
C LEU A 179 2.57 15.89 -0.68
N GLY A 180 2.02 16.89 -1.35
CA GLY A 180 2.52 18.27 -1.30
C GLY A 180 3.85 18.53 -2.02
N VAL A 181 4.34 17.58 -2.82
CA VAL A 181 5.46 17.76 -3.75
C VAL A 181 4.93 18.05 -5.13
N THR A 182 5.48 19.07 -5.79
CA THR A 182 5.17 19.40 -7.18
C THR A 182 5.96 18.49 -8.12
N ILE A 183 5.25 17.80 -9.02
CA ILE A 183 5.88 16.93 -10.01
C ILE A 183 6.32 17.79 -11.21
N PRO A 184 7.62 17.78 -11.59
CA PRO A 184 8.11 18.54 -12.73
C PRO A 184 7.40 18.15 -14.04
N ASP A 185 7.11 19.15 -14.89
CA ASP A 185 6.49 18.90 -16.20
C ASP A 185 7.36 17.98 -17.09
N ASP A 186 8.69 18.00 -16.93
CA ASP A 186 9.61 17.09 -17.64
C ASP A 186 9.41 15.61 -17.28
N HIS A 187 8.78 15.31 -16.15
CA HIS A 187 8.49 13.94 -15.71
C HIS A 187 7.10 13.48 -16.11
N LEU A 188 6.27 14.37 -16.65
CA LEU A 188 4.85 14.13 -16.91
C LEU A 188 4.59 13.92 -18.40
N SER A 189 3.65 13.03 -18.70
CA SER A 189 3.05 12.96 -20.04
C SER A 189 2.29 14.25 -20.35
N GLY A 190 2.18 14.52 -21.64
CA GLY A 190 1.42 15.63 -22.17
C GLY A 190 -0.06 15.44 -21.92
N CYS A 191 -0.81 16.53 -22.06
CA CYS A 191 -2.26 16.48 -22.04
C CYS A 191 -2.83 17.24 -23.23
N VAL A 192 -3.90 16.67 -23.77
CA VAL A 192 -4.55 17.16 -24.98
C VAL A 192 -6.06 17.21 -24.76
N VAL A 193 -6.73 18.04 -25.56
CA VAL A 193 -8.19 18.11 -25.61
C VAL A 193 -8.69 17.87 -27.03
N TYR A 194 -9.91 17.36 -27.12
CA TYR A 194 -10.64 17.00 -28.33
C TYR A 194 -11.83 17.95 -28.46
N PRO A 195 -11.65 19.13 -29.09
CA PRO A 195 -12.65 20.20 -29.06
C PRO A 195 -14.03 19.79 -29.58
N HIS A 196 -14.08 18.79 -30.46
CA HIS A 196 -15.29 18.28 -31.09
C HIS A 196 -15.53 16.80 -30.75
N PRO A 197 -16.81 16.35 -30.69
CA PRO A 197 -17.15 14.98 -30.29
C PRO A 197 -16.74 13.93 -31.32
N ASP A 198 -16.82 14.26 -32.61
CA ASP A 198 -16.69 13.30 -33.72
C ASP A 198 -15.56 13.63 -34.70
N GLN A 199 -14.80 14.70 -34.44
CA GLN A 199 -13.65 15.05 -35.27
C GLN A 199 -12.33 14.56 -34.62
N PRO A 200 -11.32 14.26 -35.45
CA PRO A 200 -10.02 13.80 -34.95
C PRO A 200 -9.12 14.96 -34.48
N ASP A 201 -9.61 16.19 -34.43
CA ASP A 201 -8.81 17.35 -34.07
C ASP A 201 -8.40 17.31 -32.60
N VAL A 202 -7.12 17.62 -32.36
CA VAL A 202 -6.52 17.58 -31.04
C VAL A 202 -5.78 18.89 -30.80
N ARG A 203 -6.07 19.51 -29.66
CA ARG A 203 -5.32 20.66 -29.17
C ARG A 203 -4.43 20.23 -28.02
N VAL A 204 -3.12 20.39 -28.19
CA VAL A 204 -2.13 20.14 -27.14
C VAL A 204 -2.21 21.26 -26.10
N ILE A 205 -2.44 20.89 -24.84
CA ILE A 205 -2.43 21.82 -23.70
C ILE A 205 -1.02 21.88 -23.11
N LYS A 206 -0.41 20.72 -22.91
CA LYS A 206 1.00 20.57 -22.54
C LYS A 206 1.60 19.41 -23.35
N PRO A 207 2.81 19.57 -23.91
CA PRO A 207 3.51 18.46 -24.57
C PRO A 207 4.01 17.43 -23.55
N ASP A 208 4.46 16.27 -24.03
CA ASP A 208 5.20 15.32 -23.21
C ASP A 208 6.49 15.95 -22.68
N GLY A 209 6.80 15.67 -21.40
CA GLY A 209 8.09 16.00 -20.82
C GLY A 209 9.22 15.13 -21.38
N ALA A 210 10.46 15.45 -21.00
CA ALA A 210 11.64 14.69 -21.42
C ALA A 210 11.60 13.21 -21.02
N GLY A 211 10.91 12.88 -19.92
CA GLY A 211 10.81 11.56 -19.33
C GLY A 211 12.10 11.12 -18.64
N LEU A 212 12.00 10.13 -17.75
CA LEU A 212 13.15 9.60 -17.03
C LEU A 212 13.66 8.32 -17.71
N PRO A 213 14.85 8.32 -18.32
CA PRO A 213 15.45 7.09 -18.82
C PRO A 213 15.82 6.17 -17.65
N ASP A 214 15.94 4.89 -17.95
CA ASP A 214 16.43 3.87 -17.03
C ASP A 214 15.82 3.88 -15.63
N THR A 215 14.51 4.13 -15.55
CA THR A 215 13.78 4.27 -14.30
C THR A 215 12.59 3.32 -14.28
N ASP A 216 12.53 2.44 -13.29
CA ASP A 216 11.39 1.54 -13.10
C ASP A 216 10.42 2.07 -12.02
N VAL A 217 10.96 2.81 -11.04
CA VAL A 217 10.22 3.54 -9.99
C VAL A 217 10.94 4.85 -9.68
N LEU A 218 10.18 5.94 -9.52
CA LEU A 218 10.69 7.26 -9.13
C LEU A 218 10.22 7.64 -7.72
N ILE A 219 11.15 8.00 -6.85
CA ILE A 219 10.87 8.44 -5.48
C ILE A 219 11.25 9.90 -5.33
N TYR A 220 10.27 10.76 -5.07
CA TYR A 220 10.53 12.14 -4.70
C TYR A 220 10.87 12.20 -3.21
N ILE A 221 12.08 12.67 -2.87
CA ILE A 221 12.53 12.72 -1.48
C ILE A 221 12.67 14.18 -1.04
N LYS A 222 12.10 14.53 0.11
CA LYS A 222 12.35 15.81 0.76
C LYS A 222 12.61 15.64 2.25
N ALA A 223 13.59 16.35 2.78
CA ALA A 223 13.83 16.45 4.21
C ALA A 223 13.25 17.75 4.76
N GLN A 224 12.23 17.67 5.61
CA GLN A 224 11.48 18.84 6.07
C GLN A 224 10.83 18.60 7.44
N SER A 225 10.93 19.59 8.33
CA SER A 225 10.15 19.62 9.58
C SER A 225 8.72 20.07 9.30
N THR A 226 7.86 19.14 8.88
CA THR A 226 6.43 19.39 8.65
C THR A 226 5.64 19.39 9.96
N ASP A 227 4.37 19.79 9.93
CA ASP A 227 3.50 19.70 11.12
C ASP A 227 3.39 18.28 11.64
N LYS A 228 3.46 17.27 10.75
CA LYS A 228 3.48 15.86 11.15
C LYS A 228 4.72 15.50 11.94
N CYS A 229 5.90 15.91 11.46
CA CYS A 229 7.15 15.72 12.18
C CYS A 229 7.17 16.44 13.54
N ARG A 230 6.49 17.59 13.65
CA ARG A 230 6.38 18.33 14.93
C ARG A 230 5.35 17.75 15.89
N ALA A 231 4.27 17.18 15.36
CA ALA A 231 3.18 16.64 16.17
C ALA A 231 3.58 15.36 16.91
N ASP A 232 4.50 14.58 16.35
CA ASP A 232 4.97 13.33 16.95
C ASP A 232 6.45 13.11 16.63
N SER A 233 7.29 13.15 17.67
CA SER A 233 8.73 12.93 17.56
C SER A 233 9.13 11.50 17.22
N SER A 234 8.19 10.54 17.29
CA SER A 234 8.42 9.15 16.86
C SER A 234 8.31 8.98 15.35
N VAL A 235 7.74 9.95 14.63
CA VAL A 235 7.68 9.93 13.17
C VAL A 235 9.02 10.41 12.60
N LEU A 236 9.78 9.48 12.04
CA LEU A 236 11.08 9.77 11.42
C LEU A 236 10.93 10.05 9.91
N ALA A 237 9.96 9.43 9.27
CA ALA A 237 9.58 9.67 7.89
C ALA A 237 8.12 9.29 7.67
N TYR A 238 7.61 9.63 6.49
CA TYR A 238 6.35 9.10 5.98
C TYR A 238 6.33 9.19 4.45
N SER A 239 5.58 8.30 3.81
CA SER A 239 5.50 8.24 2.36
C SER A 239 4.08 8.15 1.83
N ALA A 240 3.96 8.27 0.51
CA ALA A 240 2.75 7.97 -0.22
C ALA A 240 3.07 7.43 -1.60
N HIS A 241 2.28 6.43 -2.01
CA HIS A 241 2.14 6.05 -3.41
C HIS A 241 1.52 7.21 -4.21
N CYS A 242 2.06 7.49 -5.39
CA CYS A 242 1.54 8.52 -6.29
C CYS A 242 0.88 7.92 -7.53
N GLN A 243 1.55 7.00 -8.22
CA GLN A 243 1.06 6.43 -9.48
C GLN A 243 1.50 4.99 -9.69
N SER A 244 0.67 4.26 -10.44
CA SER A 244 0.91 2.90 -10.90
C SER A 244 0.92 2.85 -12.43
N ASP A 245 1.58 1.84 -13.00
CA ASP A 245 1.45 1.51 -14.41
C ASP A 245 0.12 0.75 -14.71
N SER A 246 -0.04 0.31 -15.96
CA SER A 246 -1.23 -0.41 -16.43
C SER A 246 -1.45 -1.75 -15.73
N ASP A 247 -0.41 -2.36 -15.17
CA ASP A 247 -0.47 -3.64 -14.45
C ASP A 247 -0.69 -3.43 -12.95
N GLY A 248 -0.93 -2.18 -12.53
CA GLY A 248 -1.15 -1.79 -11.14
C GLY A 248 0.14 -1.58 -10.34
N ARG A 249 1.31 -1.89 -10.90
CA ARG A 249 2.60 -1.79 -10.21
C ARG A 249 2.96 -0.33 -9.94
N PRO A 250 3.35 0.03 -8.70
CA PRO A 250 3.84 1.36 -8.39
C PRO A 250 5.01 1.79 -9.27
N VAL A 251 4.94 3.03 -9.79
CA VAL A 251 6.00 3.65 -10.59
C VAL A 251 6.43 5.01 -10.04
N ALA A 252 5.67 5.60 -9.12
CA ALA A 252 6.07 6.82 -8.43
C ALA A 252 5.54 6.89 -7.01
N GLY A 253 6.34 7.46 -6.12
CA GLY A 253 5.96 7.80 -4.75
C GLY A 253 6.70 9.03 -4.23
N VAL A 254 6.27 9.52 -3.08
CA VAL A 254 6.94 10.59 -2.34
C VAL A 254 7.32 10.05 -0.97
N MET A 255 8.52 10.41 -0.51
CA MET A 255 9.01 10.16 0.83
C MET A 255 9.42 11.48 1.47
N VAL A 256 8.87 11.74 2.65
CA VAL A 256 9.23 12.90 3.46
C VAL A 256 10.02 12.42 4.67
N ILE A 257 11.26 12.86 4.78
CA ILE A 257 12.13 12.61 5.92
C ILE A 257 11.97 13.76 6.90
N CYS A 258 11.71 13.48 8.16
CA CYS A 258 11.72 14.52 9.18
C CYS A 258 13.17 15.02 9.36
N ARG A 259 13.36 16.34 9.37
CA ARG A 259 14.71 16.93 9.34
C ARG A 259 15.43 16.82 10.69
N GLU A 260 14.69 16.90 11.80
CA GLU A 260 15.25 16.93 13.16
C GLU A 260 16.24 15.77 13.43
N PRO A 261 15.90 14.49 13.13
CA PRO A 261 16.83 13.37 13.33
C PRO A 261 18.15 13.47 12.53
N LEU A 262 18.20 14.25 11.45
CA LEU A 262 19.42 14.42 10.65
C LEU A 262 20.43 15.36 11.32
N SER A 263 19.98 16.24 12.23
CA SER A 263 20.80 17.28 12.86
C SER A 263 21.32 16.93 14.25
N ILE A 264 20.78 15.89 14.89
CA ILE A 264 21.15 15.55 16.27
C ILE A 264 22.55 14.88 16.37
N GLU A 265 23.21 15.04 17.52
CA GLU A 265 24.48 14.39 17.83
C GLU A 265 24.34 12.85 17.96
N GLY A 266 23.16 12.37 18.34
CA GLY A 266 22.81 10.94 18.44
C GLY A 266 22.30 10.32 17.13
N PHE A 267 22.64 10.88 15.98
CA PHE A 267 22.22 10.38 14.67
C PHE A 267 22.62 8.90 14.50
N SER A 268 21.65 8.08 14.07
CA SER A 268 21.88 6.68 13.71
C SER A 268 21.62 6.49 12.22
N HIS A 269 22.68 6.19 11.47
CA HIS A 269 22.61 5.89 10.05
C HIS A 269 21.71 4.68 9.79
N ASP A 270 21.91 3.59 10.53
CA ASP A 270 21.14 2.35 10.39
C ASP A 270 19.65 2.58 10.61
N HIS A 271 19.29 3.40 11.61
CA HIS A 271 17.88 3.72 11.87
C HIS A 271 17.26 4.49 10.70
N LEU A 272 17.99 5.45 10.11
CA LEU A 272 17.51 6.19 8.96
C LEU A 272 17.37 5.28 7.73
N VAL A 273 18.36 4.42 7.46
CA VAL A 273 18.31 3.45 6.36
C VAL A 273 17.10 2.51 6.50
N GLN A 274 16.88 1.96 7.70
CA GLN A 274 15.74 1.10 7.97
C GLN A 274 14.40 1.84 7.83
N THR A 275 14.33 3.09 8.31
CA THR A 275 13.17 3.96 8.12
C THR A 275 12.89 4.19 6.63
N MET A 276 13.93 4.48 5.83
CA MET A 276 13.78 4.66 4.39
C MET A 276 13.33 3.36 3.70
N ILE A 277 13.85 2.21 4.10
CA ILE A 277 13.42 0.92 3.56
C ILE A 277 11.94 0.66 3.90
N HIS A 278 11.51 0.92 5.14
CA HIS A 278 10.11 0.84 5.56
C HIS A 278 9.20 1.70 4.67
N GLU A 279 9.58 2.97 4.46
CA GLU A 279 8.81 3.87 3.60
C GLU A 279 8.85 3.50 2.12
N LEU A 280 9.97 2.96 1.62
CA LEU A 280 10.05 2.41 0.27
C LEU A 280 9.09 1.22 0.11
N LEU A 281 9.02 0.33 1.11
CA LEU A 281 8.14 -0.84 1.08
C LEU A 281 6.66 -0.44 1.00
N HIS A 282 6.25 0.63 1.70
CA HIS A 282 4.92 1.22 1.52
C HIS A 282 4.65 1.67 0.09
N VAL A 283 5.58 2.44 -0.49
CA VAL A 283 5.46 2.93 -1.87
C VAL A 283 5.44 1.78 -2.89
N LEU A 284 6.25 0.74 -2.64
CA LEU A 284 6.45 -0.38 -3.55
C LEU A 284 5.33 -1.41 -3.49
N GLY A 285 4.53 -1.49 -2.42
CA GLY A 285 3.34 -2.33 -2.46
C GLY A 285 2.69 -2.67 -1.13
N PHE A 286 3.40 -2.54 -0.02
CA PHE A 286 2.87 -2.90 1.31
C PHE A 286 2.06 -1.74 1.90
N SER A 287 0.90 -1.49 1.30
CA SER A 287 0.07 -0.33 1.57
C SER A 287 -1.39 -0.67 1.30
N LYS A 288 -2.29 -0.20 2.18
CA LYS A 288 -3.75 -0.42 2.05
C LYS A 288 -4.35 0.18 0.77
N GLU A 289 -3.68 1.16 0.14
CA GLU A 289 -4.07 1.72 -1.16
C GLU A 289 -3.70 0.80 -2.33
N LEU A 290 -2.77 -0.12 -2.09
CA LEU A 290 -2.20 -0.99 -3.09
C LEU A 290 -2.66 -2.44 -2.96
N PHE A 291 -3.09 -2.90 -1.78
CA PHE A 291 -3.56 -4.27 -1.57
C PHE A 291 -4.65 -4.72 -2.57
N SER A 292 -5.57 -3.83 -2.96
CA SER A 292 -6.61 -4.17 -3.95
C SER A 292 -6.09 -4.27 -5.40
N LYS A 293 -4.86 -3.81 -5.65
CA LYS A 293 -4.20 -3.88 -6.96
C LYS A 293 -3.27 -5.07 -7.08
N TRP A 294 -3.04 -5.82 -6.00
CA TRP A 294 -2.20 -7.01 -6.04
C TRP A 294 -2.83 -8.02 -6.98
N THR A 295 -2.03 -8.54 -7.90
CA THR A 295 -2.53 -9.48 -8.91
C THR A 295 -2.64 -10.90 -8.36
N GLY A 296 -1.96 -11.19 -7.24
CA GLY A 296 -1.89 -12.52 -6.65
C GLY A 296 -1.10 -13.55 -7.45
N ARG A 297 -0.57 -13.17 -8.62
CA ARG A 297 0.16 -14.06 -9.52
C ARG A 297 1.65 -13.95 -9.26
N SER A 298 2.26 -14.95 -8.63
CA SER A 298 3.71 -14.98 -8.49
C SER A 298 4.40 -15.07 -9.85
N LEU A 299 5.36 -14.18 -10.12
CA LEU A 299 6.22 -14.25 -11.31
C LEU A 299 7.12 -15.50 -11.36
N SER A 300 7.25 -16.23 -10.24
CA SER A 300 8.12 -17.41 -10.09
C SER A 300 7.41 -18.74 -10.32
N SER A 301 6.08 -18.80 -10.29
CA SER A 301 5.34 -20.05 -10.46
C SER A 301 4.48 -20.04 -11.72
N GLN A 302 4.72 -21.00 -12.61
CA GLN A 302 3.78 -21.39 -13.68
C GLN A 302 2.45 -21.95 -13.11
N MET A 303 2.37 -22.14 -11.79
CA MET A 303 1.12 -22.27 -11.06
C MET A 303 0.72 -20.88 -10.55
N ALA A 304 0.03 -20.13 -11.40
CA ALA A 304 -0.79 -19.04 -10.93
C ALA A 304 -1.88 -19.67 -10.07
N VAL A 305 -1.76 -19.56 -8.74
CA VAL A 305 -2.96 -19.67 -7.90
C VAL A 305 -3.75 -18.44 -8.27
N ASP A 306 -4.75 -18.63 -9.12
CA ASP A 306 -5.69 -17.58 -9.46
C ASP A 306 -6.37 -17.21 -8.14
N ILE A 307 -6.03 -16.04 -7.58
CA ILE A 307 -6.75 -15.46 -6.44
C ILE A 307 -8.07 -14.87 -6.95
N SER A 308 -8.73 -15.61 -7.85
CA SER A 308 -10.06 -15.33 -8.30
C SER A 308 -11.00 -15.78 -7.18
N HIS A 309 -11.58 -14.78 -6.50
CA HIS A 309 -12.80 -14.86 -5.69
C HIS A 309 -12.66 -14.76 -4.15
N GLY A 310 -11.54 -14.25 -3.62
CA GLY A 310 -11.42 -13.92 -2.21
C GLY A 310 -10.86 -12.52 -1.97
N GLN A 311 -11.47 -11.77 -1.04
CA GLN A 311 -10.79 -10.62 -0.43
C GLN A 311 -9.52 -11.17 0.25
N MET A 312 -8.32 -10.80 -0.21
CA MET A 312 -7.06 -11.32 0.39
C MET A 312 -6.85 -10.86 1.84
N ILE A 313 -7.62 -9.86 2.26
CA ILE A 313 -7.56 -9.29 3.60
C ILE A 313 -8.95 -9.36 4.22
N TYR A 314 -9.10 -10.16 5.26
CA TYR A 314 -10.35 -10.24 6.00
C TYR A 314 -10.07 -10.48 7.49
N MET A 315 -11.13 -10.30 8.27
CA MET A 315 -11.11 -10.47 9.72
C MET A 315 -11.25 -11.96 10.06
N ASP A 316 -10.39 -12.46 10.94
CA ASP A 316 -10.53 -13.81 11.49
C ASP A 316 -11.63 -13.87 12.57
N GLU A 317 -11.90 -15.09 13.08
CA GLU A 317 -12.89 -15.33 14.14
C GLU A 317 -12.62 -14.55 15.44
N SER A 318 -11.37 -14.12 15.67
CA SER A 318 -10.96 -13.35 16.84
C SER A 318 -11.08 -11.84 16.66
N GLY A 319 -11.53 -11.37 15.50
CA GLY A 319 -11.61 -9.95 15.17
C GLY A 319 -10.31 -9.35 14.63
N GLN A 320 -9.31 -10.19 14.30
CA GLN A 320 -7.99 -9.75 13.82
C GLN A 320 -7.96 -9.69 12.30
N MET A 321 -7.63 -8.53 11.73
CA MET A 321 -7.41 -8.42 10.28
C MET A 321 -6.14 -9.16 9.88
N ARG A 322 -6.20 -9.94 8.80
CA ARG A 322 -5.07 -10.75 8.31
C ARG A 322 -4.94 -10.69 6.80
N LEU A 323 -3.71 -10.84 6.32
CA LEU A 323 -3.38 -11.02 4.91
C LEU A 323 -3.20 -12.51 4.59
N TYR A 324 -4.03 -13.02 3.68
CA TYR A 324 -4.12 -14.43 3.28
C TYR A 324 -3.63 -14.61 1.84
N THR A 325 -2.33 -14.43 1.63
CA THR A 325 -1.71 -14.72 0.34
C THR A 325 -0.77 -15.93 0.44
N PRO A 326 -0.59 -16.72 -0.64
CA PRO A 326 0.03 -18.04 -0.53
C PRO A 326 1.45 -18.06 0.05
N ASN A 327 2.32 -17.14 -0.38
CA ASN A 327 3.69 -17.10 0.15
C ASN A 327 3.73 -16.51 1.56
N VAL A 328 2.86 -15.54 1.87
CA VAL A 328 2.72 -15.00 3.24
C VAL A 328 2.29 -16.07 4.23
N ILE A 329 1.26 -16.87 3.90
CA ILE A 329 0.81 -17.98 4.75
C ILE A 329 1.96 -18.98 4.96
N LYS A 330 2.65 -19.37 3.88
CA LYS A 330 3.79 -20.30 3.96
C LYS A 330 4.93 -19.75 4.82
N ALA A 331 5.28 -18.48 4.65
CA ALA A 331 6.34 -17.83 5.41
C ALA A 331 5.96 -17.72 6.89
N LEU A 332 4.74 -17.32 7.21
CA LEU A 332 4.25 -17.23 8.57
C LEU A 332 4.18 -18.61 9.24
N HIS A 333 3.68 -19.62 8.54
CA HIS A 333 3.64 -21.00 9.02
C HIS A 333 5.04 -21.49 9.39
N THR A 334 6.03 -21.23 8.53
CA THR A 334 7.43 -21.59 8.79
C THR A 334 7.99 -20.84 9.99
N HIS A 335 7.75 -19.51 10.05
CA HIS A 335 8.21 -18.63 11.12
C HIS A 335 7.62 -18.98 12.49
N LEU A 336 6.34 -19.35 12.53
CA LEU A 336 5.65 -19.74 13.75
C LEU A 336 5.77 -21.23 14.05
N ASN A 337 6.22 -22.06 13.10
CA ASN A 337 6.19 -23.52 13.22
C ASN A 337 4.82 -24.06 13.71
N THR A 338 3.74 -23.50 13.17
CA THR A 338 2.36 -23.85 13.56
C THR A 338 1.78 -24.92 12.64
N THR A 339 0.80 -25.70 13.08
CA THR A 339 0.06 -26.67 12.25
C THR A 339 -1.11 -26.05 11.50
N HIS A 340 -1.44 -24.77 11.75
CA HIS A 340 -2.50 -24.05 11.06
C HIS A 340 -2.07 -23.65 9.65
N MET A 341 -2.36 -24.50 8.68
CA MET A 341 -1.92 -24.33 7.28
C MET A 341 -2.49 -23.10 6.57
N ASP A 342 -3.61 -22.55 7.04
CA ASP A 342 -4.30 -21.42 6.41
C ASP A 342 -4.22 -20.12 7.23
N LEU A 343 -3.29 -20.03 8.18
CA LEU A 343 -3.14 -18.86 9.04
C LEU A 343 -2.53 -17.68 8.27
N GLY A 344 -3.34 -16.67 7.97
CA GLY A 344 -2.89 -15.40 7.38
C GLY A 344 -2.07 -14.55 8.36
N ALA A 345 -1.19 -13.70 7.82
CA ALA A 345 -0.35 -12.83 8.64
C ALA A 345 -1.16 -11.65 9.23
N PRO A 346 -1.09 -11.41 10.54
CA PRO A 346 -1.92 -10.40 11.20
C PRO A 346 -1.45 -8.99 10.87
N LEU A 347 -2.40 -8.15 10.46
CA LEU A 347 -2.20 -6.73 10.23
C LEU A 347 -2.52 -5.95 11.50
N GLU A 348 -1.85 -4.84 11.73
CA GLU A 348 -2.13 -3.99 12.89
C GLU A 348 -3.60 -3.51 12.88
N ASN A 349 -4.31 -3.61 14.01
CA ASN A 349 -5.72 -3.22 14.09
C ASN A 349 -5.93 -1.82 14.68
N GLN A 350 -4.94 -1.28 15.40
CA GLN A 350 -5.11 0.00 16.11
C GLN A 350 -4.97 1.23 15.19
N ASP A 351 -4.37 1.04 14.01
CA ASP A 351 -4.21 2.07 12.97
C ASP A 351 -5.19 1.88 11.79
N ALA A 352 -6.21 1.04 11.97
CA ALA A 352 -7.28 0.88 10.99
C ALA A 352 -8.10 2.19 10.87
N ASP A 353 -8.08 2.81 9.68
CA ASP A 353 -8.97 3.93 9.36
C ASP A 353 -10.37 3.41 8.98
N SER A 354 -11.19 4.24 8.33
CA SER A 354 -12.54 3.88 7.88
C SER A 354 -12.61 2.63 6.99
N ARG A 355 -11.49 2.13 6.43
CA ARG A 355 -11.44 0.89 5.64
C ARG A 355 -11.17 -0.36 6.48
N GLY A 356 -10.83 -0.21 7.76
CA GLY A 356 -10.80 -1.31 8.73
C GLY A 356 -9.50 -2.12 8.81
N PHE A 357 -8.42 -1.77 8.11
CA PHE A 357 -7.12 -2.47 8.20
C PHE A 357 -5.89 -1.56 7.99
N SER A 358 -4.76 -1.96 8.59
CA SER A 358 -3.49 -1.21 8.56
C SER A 358 -2.58 -1.58 7.37
N SER A 359 -1.55 -0.77 7.16
CA SER A 359 -0.42 -1.04 6.25
C SER A 359 0.81 -1.56 6.98
N HIS A 360 0.62 -2.09 8.19
CA HIS A 360 1.68 -2.62 9.04
C HIS A 360 1.31 -4.00 9.56
N TRP A 361 2.33 -4.78 9.90
CA TRP A 361 2.15 -6.02 10.66
C TRP A 361 1.80 -5.75 12.11
N GLU A 362 1.00 -6.65 12.69
CA GLU A 362 0.68 -6.64 14.11
C GLU A 362 1.94 -6.99 14.93
N ALA A 363 2.42 -6.00 15.67
CA ALA A 363 3.68 -6.07 16.40
C ALA A 363 3.69 -7.18 17.47
N ARG A 364 2.52 -7.54 18.04
CA ARG A 364 2.43 -8.66 18.99
C ARG A 364 2.96 -9.97 18.41
N PHE A 365 2.77 -10.20 17.10
CA PHE A 365 3.23 -11.41 16.41
C PHE A 365 4.58 -11.22 15.73
N LEU A 366 4.85 -10.02 15.20
CA LEU A 366 6.00 -9.76 14.33
C LEU A 366 6.89 -8.58 14.81
N GLN A 367 7.08 -8.44 16.12
CA GLN A 367 7.94 -7.41 16.70
C GLN A 367 9.35 -7.46 16.10
N GLY A 368 9.84 -6.31 15.63
CA GLY A 368 11.14 -6.22 14.97
C GLY A 368 11.09 -6.48 13.47
N SER A 369 9.94 -6.81 12.88
CA SER A 369 9.77 -6.71 11.43
C SER A 369 9.98 -5.27 10.95
N ILE A 370 10.61 -5.12 9.79
CA ILE A 370 10.77 -3.84 9.10
C ILE A 370 9.43 -3.18 8.79
N MET A 371 8.33 -3.94 8.69
CA MET A 371 6.97 -3.42 8.44
C MET A 371 6.07 -3.45 9.69
N ALA A 372 6.63 -3.58 10.89
CA ALA A 372 5.88 -3.28 12.11
C ALA A 372 5.53 -1.79 12.16
N ALA A 373 4.38 -1.45 12.78
CA ALA A 373 3.94 -0.06 12.87
C ALA A 373 4.94 0.82 13.62
N MET A 374 5.67 0.27 14.58
CA MET A 374 6.74 0.99 15.28
C MET A 374 8.05 0.24 15.07
N LEU A 375 9.04 0.94 14.51
CA LEU A 375 10.39 0.41 14.41
C LEU A 375 11.02 0.29 15.81
N ALA A 376 11.62 -0.86 16.07
CA ALA A 376 12.40 -1.10 17.27
C ALA A 376 13.80 -0.47 17.15
N GLU A 377 14.65 -0.68 18.15
CA GLU A 377 16.08 -0.34 18.05
C GLU A 377 16.70 -0.94 16.78
N PRO A 378 17.60 -0.24 16.07
CA PRO A 378 18.08 -0.66 14.76
C PRO A 378 18.69 -2.07 14.74
N SER A 379 19.32 -2.49 15.85
CA SER A 379 19.88 -3.83 15.99
C SER A 379 18.84 -4.96 16.01
N LEU A 380 17.55 -4.65 16.20
CA LEU A 380 16.44 -5.61 16.29
C LEU A 380 15.53 -5.60 15.07
N VAL A 381 15.59 -4.56 14.24
CA VAL A 381 14.76 -4.45 13.03
C VAL A 381 15.30 -5.39 11.94
N ARG A 382 14.40 -6.12 11.27
CA ARG A 382 14.73 -7.16 10.29
C ARG A 382 13.88 -7.02 9.03
N ILE A 383 14.52 -7.07 7.87
CA ILE A 383 13.82 -7.31 6.60
C ILE A 383 13.44 -8.79 6.56
N ASP A 384 12.29 -9.11 7.15
CA ASP A 384 11.88 -10.49 7.42
C ASP A 384 11.28 -11.20 6.19
N MET A 385 11.24 -12.53 6.26
CA MET A 385 10.74 -13.40 5.20
C MET A 385 9.25 -13.18 4.88
N ILE A 386 8.44 -12.77 5.87
CA ILE A 386 6.98 -12.59 5.71
C ILE A 386 6.74 -11.32 4.88
N THR A 387 7.46 -10.23 5.19
CA THR A 387 7.44 -8.99 4.40
C THR A 387 7.90 -9.22 2.95
N LEU A 388 9.00 -9.94 2.74
CA LEU A 388 9.48 -10.23 1.38
C LEU A 388 8.52 -11.12 0.59
N SER A 389 7.91 -12.10 1.27
CA SER A 389 6.85 -12.93 0.68
C SER A 389 5.63 -12.10 0.27
N ALA A 390 5.25 -11.10 1.06
CA ALA A 390 4.16 -10.19 0.72
C ALA A 390 4.44 -9.40 -0.57
N LEU A 391 5.68 -8.92 -0.76
CA LEU A 391 6.08 -8.28 -2.02
C LEU A 391 6.06 -9.24 -3.21
N GLN A 392 6.44 -10.51 -2.99
CA GLN A 392 6.38 -11.53 -4.04
C GLN A 392 4.93 -11.80 -4.48
N ASP A 393 3.99 -11.81 -3.53
CA ASP A 393 2.56 -12.04 -3.76
C ASP A 393 1.85 -10.87 -4.45
N THR A 394 2.46 -9.69 -4.52
CA THR A 394 1.94 -8.59 -5.36
C THR A 394 1.83 -8.99 -6.85
N GLY A 395 2.73 -9.88 -7.28
CA GLY A 395 2.96 -10.26 -8.68
C GLY A 395 3.72 -9.23 -9.50
N TRP A 396 4.21 -8.16 -8.87
CA TRP A 396 4.96 -7.10 -9.54
C TRP A 396 6.48 -7.35 -9.53
N TYR A 397 6.97 -8.11 -8.55
CA TYR A 397 8.39 -8.29 -8.30
C TYR A 397 8.77 -9.77 -8.28
N LEU A 398 9.96 -10.06 -8.80
CA LEU A 398 10.70 -11.26 -8.41
C LEU A 398 11.58 -10.88 -7.22
N VAL A 399 11.38 -11.54 -6.09
CA VAL A 399 12.01 -11.19 -4.82
C VAL A 399 13.12 -12.21 -4.50
N ASN A 400 14.31 -11.71 -4.18
CA ASN A 400 15.42 -12.52 -3.71
C ASN A 400 15.25 -12.83 -2.21
N LEU A 401 14.51 -13.90 -1.91
CA LEU A 401 14.23 -14.34 -0.54
C LEU A 401 15.48 -14.72 0.26
N SER A 402 16.64 -14.97 -0.39
CA SER A 402 17.90 -15.21 0.33
C SER A 402 18.41 -14.00 1.10
N GLN A 403 17.89 -12.80 0.80
CA GLN A 403 18.19 -11.57 1.53
C GLN A 403 17.33 -11.40 2.78
N ALA A 404 16.36 -12.30 3.03
CA ALA A 404 15.56 -12.27 4.24
C ALA A 404 16.45 -12.44 5.47
N GLN A 405 16.24 -11.58 6.46
CA GLN A 405 16.92 -11.64 7.74
C GLN A 405 16.08 -12.43 8.75
N ASN A 406 16.73 -13.16 9.65
CA ASN A 406 16.01 -13.93 10.64
C ASN A 406 15.33 -13.01 11.67
N LEU A 407 14.03 -13.22 11.87
CA LEU A 407 13.21 -12.54 12.86
C LEU A 407 13.02 -13.48 14.05
N LEU A 408 13.64 -13.19 15.19
CA LEU A 408 13.62 -14.09 16.35
C LEU A 408 12.28 -14.06 17.12
N TRP A 409 11.55 -12.96 17.00
CA TRP A 409 10.27 -12.79 17.68
C TRP A 409 9.19 -13.61 16.99
N GLY A 410 8.40 -14.36 17.76
CA GLY A 410 7.40 -15.31 17.23
C GLY A 410 7.91 -16.75 17.22
N GLU A 411 9.14 -17.01 16.74
CA GLU A 411 9.77 -18.34 16.82
C GLU A 411 9.87 -18.82 18.28
N ILE A 412 10.33 -17.95 19.18
CA ILE A 412 10.52 -18.26 20.61
C ILE A 412 9.18 -18.33 21.36
N LEU A 413 8.18 -17.56 20.93
CA LEU A 413 6.87 -17.51 21.60
C LEU A 413 6.18 -18.88 21.56
N ILE A 414 6.34 -19.62 20.45
CA ILE A 414 5.74 -20.94 20.29
C ILE A 414 6.58 -22.04 20.94
N LEU A 415 7.91 -21.92 20.99
CA LEU A 415 8.74 -22.82 21.81
C LEU A 415 8.35 -22.78 23.29
N LEU A 416 7.96 -21.62 23.82
CA LEU A 416 7.45 -21.49 25.19
C LEU A 416 6.05 -22.09 25.37
N LEU A 417 5.19 -22.06 24.34
CA LEU A 417 3.86 -22.67 24.36
C LEU A 417 3.92 -24.20 24.22
N HIS A 418 4.76 -24.73 23.32
CA HIS A 418 4.97 -26.18 23.18
C HIS A 418 5.65 -26.81 24.40
N TRP A 419 6.45 -26.07 25.16
CA TRP A 419 6.96 -26.55 26.45
C TRP A 419 5.84 -26.75 27.48
N GLN A 420 4.70 -26.08 27.30
CA GLN A 420 3.52 -26.18 28.17
C GLN A 420 2.62 -27.38 27.80
N ASP A 421 2.61 -27.82 26.54
CA ASP A 421 1.78 -28.94 26.07
C ASP A 421 2.31 -30.33 26.48
N ASN A 422 3.57 -30.45 26.90
CA ASN A 422 4.14 -31.72 27.39
C ASN A 422 3.76 -32.07 28.85
N PHE A 423 2.98 -31.22 29.52
CA PHE A 423 2.35 -31.55 30.80
C PHE A 423 0.83 -31.49 30.64
N SER A 424 0.23 -32.66 30.43
CA SER A 424 -1.22 -32.87 30.38
C SER A 424 -1.94 -32.13 31.50
N PHE A 425 -2.77 -31.13 31.17
CA PHE A 425 -3.99 -30.82 31.92
C PHE A 425 -4.98 -30.05 31.03
N ASN A 426 -6.17 -30.61 30.87
CA ASN A 426 -7.38 -29.94 30.40
C ASN A 426 -7.51 -28.53 30.99
N ALA A 427 -7.38 -27.47 30.18
CA ALA A 427 -7.85 -26.16 30.57
C ALA A 427 -8.08 -25.22 29.37
N SER A 428 -9.30 -24.68 29.33
CA SER A 428 -9.76 -23.49 28.61
C SER A 428 -8.65 -22.48 28.25
N VAL A 429 -8.54 -22.15 26.96
CA VAL A 429 -7.63 -21.14 26.43
C VAL A 429 -8.19 -19.75 26.79
N SER A 430 -7.63 -19.15 27.83
CA SER A 430 -7.81 -17.73 28.15
C SER A 430 -6.43 -17.06 28.16
N GLY A 431 -6.29 -15.99 27.38
CA GLY A 431 -5.03 -15.28 27.16
C GLY A 431 -4.39 -14.85 28.48
N ARG A 432 -3.15 -15.28 28.74
CA ARG A 432 -2.43 -14.95 29.96
C ARG A 432 -1.50 -13.76 29.73
N CYS A 433 -1.78 -12.64 30.39
CA CYS A 433 -0.82 -11.55 30.56
C CYS A 433 0.37 -12.05 31.41
N TYR A 434 1.61 -11.76 31.00
CA TYR A 434 2.80 -12.04 31.81
C TYR A 434 3.23 -10.81 32.63
N ARG A 435 3.58 -11.02 33.89
CA ARG A 435 4.14 -9.98 34.77
C ARG A 435 5.64 -10.23 34.91
N HIS A 436 6.47 -9.25 34.52
CA HIS A 436 7.91 -9.32 34.72
C HIS A 436 8.32 -8.45 35.93
N ARG A 437 9.29 -8.96 36.71
CA ARG A 437 9.95 -8.22 37.80
C ARG A 437 11.45 -8.41 37.65
N CYS A 438 12.22 -7.34 37.61
CA CYS A 438 13.68 -7.43 37.69
C CYS A 438 14.05 -8.03 39.06
N THR A 439 14.93 -9.01 39.15
CA THR A 439 15.37 -9.60 40.44
C THR A 439 16.85 -9.38 40.72
N GLY A 440 17.60 -8.90 39.71
CA GLY A 440 19.01 -8.54 39.84
C GLY A 440 19.59 -8.09 38.50
N THR A 441 20.90 -7.90 38.45
CA THR A 441 21.62 -7.59 37.21
C THR A 441 21.50 -8.78 36.24
N ASN A 442 20.93 -8.57 35.06
CA ASN A 442 20.67 -9.60 34.04
C ASN A 442 19.73 -10.74 34.50
N MET A 443 18.86 -10.47 35.49
CA MET A 443 17.89 -11.44 35.98
C MET A 443 16.49 -10.82 36.03
N TYR A 444 15.54 -11.48 35.36
CA TYR A 444 14.12 -11.17 35.44
C TYR A 444 13.35 -12.40 35.92
N GLN A 445 12.46 -12.18 36.88
CA GLN A 445 11.46 -13.16 37.27
C GLN A 445 10.19 -12.87 36.47
N ILE A 446 9.82 -13.80 35.60
CA ILE A 446 8.56 -13.76 34.85
C ILE A 446 7.57 -14.65 35.60
N GLN A 447 6.50 -14.03 36.11
CA GLN A 447 5.41 -14.78 36.72
C GLN A 447 4.31 -14.95 35.68
N VAL A 448 4.22 -16.17 35.15
CA VAL A 448 3.07 -16.65 34.38
C VAL A 448 2.20 -17.42 35.37
N PHE A 449 0.89 -17.19 35.40
CA PHE A 449 -0.01 -18.05 36.20
C PHE A 449 0.25 -19.51 35.81
N GLY A 450 0.80 -20.32 36.72
CA GLY A 450 1.14 -21.73 36.49
C GLY A 450 2.62 -22.09 36.31
N TYR A 451 3.56 -21.13 36.31
CA TYR A 451 5.01 -21.43 36.24
C TYR A 451 5.81 -20.65 37.32
N ARG A 452 6.74 -21.32 37.99
CA ARG A 452 7.79 -20.71 38.85
C ARG A 452 9.16 -21.21 38.38
N GLY A 453 9.92 -20.39 37.68
CA GLY A 453 11.29 -20.71 37.25
C GLY A 453 12.08 -19.46 36.89
N GLU A 454 13.41 -19.58 36.81
CA GLU A 454 14.35 -18.52 36.44
C GLU A 454 14.97 -18.82 35.07
N ILE A 455 15.14 -17.80 34.22
CA ILE A 455 15.74 -17.92 32.88
C ILE A 455 16.92 -16.95 32.80
N PHE A 456 18.06 -17.41 32.29
CA PHE A 456 19.26 -16.60 32.07
C PHE A 456 19.25 -15.94 30.68
N CYS A 457 19.61 -14.65 30.61
CA CYS A 457 19.67 -13.90 29.35
C CYS A 457 20.86 -14.33 28.48
N PRO A 458 20.68 -14.53 27.17
CA PRO A 458 21.77 -14.40 26.22
C PRO A 458 22.05 -12.90 26.04
N ASP A 459 23.26 -12.47 26.42
CA ASP A 459 23.91 -11.17 26.17
C ASP A 459 23.59 -9.96 27.09
N LYS A 460 24.36 -9.91 28.20
CA LYS A 460 24.96 -8.76 28.93
C LYS A 460 24.42 -7.32 28.68
N ARG A 461 23.16 -6.99 29.01
CA ARG A 461 22.70 -5.58 29.14
C ARG A 461 21.89 -5.33 30.43
N LEU A 462 22.30 -4.31 31.18
CA LEU A 462 21.91 -3.96 32.56
C LEU A 462 20.43 -3.57 32.76
N CYS A 463 19.77 -4.13 33.78
CA CYS A 463 18.51 -3.61 34.33
C CYS A 463 18.81 -2.49 35.35
N ARG A 464 18.33 -1.25 35.14
CA ARG A 464 18.34 -0.21 36.19
C ARG A 464 17.05 -0.29 37.01
N TYR A 465 17.18 -0.51 38.32
CA TYR A 465 16.08 -0.68 39.28
C TYR A 465 15.66 0.66 39.92
N ARG A 466 14.35 0.92 39.99
CA ARG A 466 13.54 1.71 40.96
C ARG A 466 12.12 1.73 40.37
N THR A 467 11.08 1.07 40.87
CA THR A 467 10.60 0.85 42.25
C THR A 467 9.59 -0.32 42.23
N VAL A 468 9.66 -1.20 43.24
CA VAL A 468 8.74 -2.34 43.44
C VAL A 468 7.50 -1.90 44.22
N ALA A 469 6.30 -2.29 43.77
CA ALA A 469 5.21 -2.74 44.65
C ALA A 469 4.27 -3.71 43.89
N SER A 470 3.81 -4.77 44.56
CA SER A 470 2.90 -5.81 44.03
C SER A 470 1.79 -6.09 45.08
N PRO A 471 0.61 -6.63 44.68
CA PRO A 471 -0.70 -6.28 45.23
C PRO A 471 -1.32 -7.30 46.21
N HIS A 472 -2.39 -6.82 46.87
CA HIS A 472 -3.55 -7.51 47.48
C HIS A 472 -3.71 -7.42 49.01
N LYS A 473 -4.68 -6.61 49.44
CA LYS A 473 -5.89 -7.05 50.18
C LYS A 473 -6.92 -5.89 50.25
N PRO A 474 -8.23 -6.14 50.09
CA PRO A 474 -9.25 -5.16 50.43
C PRO A 474 -9.45 -5.12 51.95
N LEU A 475 -9.56 -3.93 52.53
CA LEU A 475 -9.95 -3.70 53.93
C LEU A 475 -11.38 -3.13 53.97
N PRO A 476 -12.15 -3.42 55.04
CA PRO A 476 -13.60 -3.21 55.13
C PRO A 476 -13.97 -1.72 55.31
N PRO A 477 -15.26 -1.34 55.14
CA PRO A 477 -15.67 0.05 55.24
C PRO A 477 -15.94 0.48 56.69
N GLY A 478 -15.52 1.70 57.03
CA GLY A 478 -16.01 2.48 58.17
C GLY A 478 -15.03 3.58 58.60
N PRO A 479 -15.43 4.58 59.39
CA PRO A 479 -16.76 5.19 59.56
C PRO A 479 -16.82 6.58 58.90
N THR A 480 -18.04 7.09 58.70
CA THR A 480 -18.34 8.45 58.25
C THR A 480 -17.97 9.50 59.31
N GLY A 481 -17.29 10.58 58.89
CA GLY A 481 -16.93 11.75 59.69
C GLY A 481 -16.95 13.03 58.85
N PRO A 482 -17.11 14.22 59.46
CA PRO A 482 -18.02 15.28 59.00
C PRO A 482 -17.46 16.22 57.92
N PRO A 483 -18.32 17.04 57.26
CA PRO A 483 -17.96 17.78 56.06
C PRO A 483 -17.22 19.07 56.41
N PHE A 484 -16.16 19.38 55.65
CA PHE A 484 -15.48 20.68 55.72
C PHE A 484 -15.67 21.48 54.43
N SER A 485 -16.26 22.65 54.63
CA SER A 485 -16.54 23.74 53.69
C SER A 485 -15.26 24.46 53.20
N PRO A 486 -15.33 25.21 52.09
CA PRO A 486 -14.17 25.80 51.43
C PRO A 486 -13.77 27.14 52.07
N THR A 487 -12.47 27.43 52.13
CA THR A 487 -11.96 28.77 52.43
C THR A 487 -11.05 29.28 51.32
N SER A 488 -11.27 30.57 51.05
CA SER A 488 -10.69 31.44 50.02
C SER A 488 -9.40 32.13 50.45
N SER A 489 -8.71 32.72 49.46
CA SER A 489 -7.69 33.80 49.51
C SER A 489 -6.30 33.38 50.00
N LYS A 490 -5.19 33.82 49.38
CA LYS A 490 -4.91 35.07 48.66
C LYS A 490 -4.14 34.86 47.36
#